data_AF-A0A558B797-F1
#
_entry.id   AF-A0A558B797-F1
#
_cell.length_a   1.000
_cell.length_b   1.000
_cell.length_c   1.000
_cell.angle_alpha   90.00
_cell.angle_beta   90.00
_cell.angle_gamma   90.00
#
_symmetry.space_group_name_H-M   'P 1'
#
loop_
_entity.id
_entity.type
_entity.pdbx_description
1 polymer ?
#
loop_
_entity_poly.entity_id
_entity_poly.type
_entity_poly.pdbx_seq_one_letter_code
_entity_poly.pdbx_strand_id
1 'polypeptide(L)'
;MQDHEAERSDTGFAALEELLRDDLETTIARTLTERSPEPARTFATRLATTDHAAAAHHQEAAGLGRSIAFYLLARSIMSTRGPGDGNVDPAVEWVGRTLGPHCATAAATAARLVRMSKRVDARDSEQLGEDLLPALVWLASSLAATRGHGAPVW
;
A
#
# COMPACT_ATOMS: atom_id res chain seq x y z
N MET A 1 -24.39 -19.97 21.32
CA MET A 1 -24.70 -18.67 20.67
C MET A 1 -23.43 -17.81 20.67
N GLN A 2 -22.34 -18.35 20.10
CA GLN A 2 -21.03 -17.68 19.94
C GLN A 2 -20.47 -17.98 18.53
N ASP A 3 -20.86 -19.11 17.93
CA ASP A 3 -20.40 -19.51 16.58
C ASP A 3 -20.93 -18.63 15.42
N HIS A 4 -22.14 -18.06 15.54
CA HIS A 4 -22.72 -17.23 14.47
C HIS A 4 -22.16 -15.80 14.37
N GLU A 5 -21.46 -15.32 15.39
CA GLU A 5 -20.88 -13.98 15.41
C GLU A 5 -19.48 -13.98 14.79
N ALA A 6 -18.71 -15.07 15.00
CA ALA A 6 -17.42 -15.29 14.36
C ALA A 6 -17.53 -15.47 12.83
N GLU A 7 -18.49 -16.27 12.34
CA GLU A 7 -18.69 -16.48 10.90
C GLU A 7 -19.09 -15.21 10.14
N ARG A 8 -19.86 -14.31 10.77
CA ARG A 8 -20.22 -13.01 10.17
C ARG A 8 -19.03 -12.04 10.15
N SER A 9 -18.20 -12.07 11.19
CA SER A 9 -16.98 -11.26 11.27
C SER A 9 -15.96 -11.68 10.21
N ASP A 10 -15.71 -12.99 10.05
CA ASP A 10 -14.77 -13.51 9.05
C ASP A 10 -15.23 -13.20 7.62
N THR A 11 -16.53 -13.31 7.34
CA THR A 11 -17.09 -12.96 6.03
C THR A 11 -16.96 -11.47 5.74
N GLY A 12 -17.13 -10.61 6.75
CA GLY A 12 -16.99 -9.16 6.62
C GLY A 12 -15.54 -8.72 6.36
N PHE A 13 -14.58 -9.35 7.03
CA PHE A 13 -13.15 -9.08 6.82
C PHE A 13 -12.69 -9.50 5.42
N ALA A 14 -13.05 -10.72 4.98
CA ALA A 14 -12.69 -11.21 3.66
C ALA A 14 -13.28 -10.34 2.52
N ALA A 15 -14.52 -9.87 2.68
CA ALA A 15 -15.14 -8.97 1.71
C ALA A 15 -14.45 -7.60 1.65
N LEU A 16 -14.02 -7.06 2.79
CA LEU A 16 -13.27 -5.81 2.85
C LEU A 16 -11.86 -5.95 2.24
N GLU A 17 -11.18 -7.06 2.51
CA GLU A 17 -9.89 -7.36 1.90
C GLU A 17 -9.98 -7.40 0.37
N GLU A 18 -10.98 -8.11 -0.17
CA GLU A 18 -11.18 -8.23 -1.62
C GLU A 18 -11.52 -6.86 -2.25
N LEU A 19 -12.41 -6.09 -1.63
CA LEU A 19 -12.74 -4.73 -2.08
C LEU A 19 -11.50 -3.83 -2.11
N LEU A 20 -10.66 -3.88 -1.08
CA LEU A 20 -9.43 -3.09 -1.02
C LEU A 20 -8.41 -3.58 -2.04
N ARG A 21 -8.34 -4.88 -2.32
CA ARG A 21 -7.48 -5.42 -3.38
C ARG A 21 -7.88 -4.85 -4.74
N ASP A 22 -9.17 -4.90 -5.10
CA ASP A 22 -9.69 -4.35 -6.35
C ASP A 22 -9.41 -2.84 -6.50
N ASP A 23 -9.65 -2.08 -5.42
CA ASP A 23 -9.38 -0.65 -5.38
C ASP A 23 -7.87 -0.35 -5.53
N LEU A 24 -7.00 -1.16 -4.92
CA LEU A 24 -5.55 -1.03 -5.04
C LEU A 24 -5.06 -1.39 -6.45
N GLU A 25 -5.57 -2.46 -7.06
CA GLU A 25 -5.26 -2.84 -8.44
C GLU A 25 -5.63 -1.71 -9.40
N THR A 26 -6.83 -1.17 -9.25
CA THR A 26 -7.32 -0.02 -10.03
C THR A 26 -6.43 1.20 -9.83
N THR A 27 -6.05 1.49 -8.59
CA THR A 27 -5.19 2.63 -8.25
C THR A 27 -3.80 2.49 -8.86
N ILE A 28 -3.20 1.30 -8.77
CA ILE A 28 -1.90 0.98 -9.37
C ILE A 28 -1.97 1.14 -10.90
N ALA A 29 -2.99 0.57 -11.55
CA ALA A 29 -3.19 0.68 -12.99
C ALA A 29 -3.32 2.15 -13.44
N ARG A 30 -4.04 2.97 -12.67
CA ARG A 30 -4.16 4.41 -12.92
C ARG A 30 -2.85 5.15 -12.73
N THR A 31 -2.10 4.89 -11.67
CA THR A 31 -0.77 5.49 -11.46
C THR A 31 0.19 5.16 -12.61
N LEU A 32 0.15 3.94 -13.12
CA LEU A 32 0.95 3.52 -14.28
C LEU A 32 0.53 4.21 -15.58
N THR A 33 -0.78 4.29 -15.84
CA THR A 33 -1.33 4.85 -17.08
C THR A 33 -1.21 6.37 -17.11
N GLU A 34 -1.60 7.04 -16.02
CA GLU A 34 -1.59 8.50 -15.90
C GLU A 34 -0.19 9.05 -15.62
N ARG A 35 0.77 8.21 -15.20
CA ARG A 35 2.13 8.59 -14.78
C ARG A 35 2.11 9.72 -13.75
N SER A 36 1.17 9.63 -12.82
CA SER A 36 0.88 10.67 -11.83
C SER A 36 0.88 10.08 -10.42
N PRO A 37 1.38 10.81 -9.40
CA PRO A 37 1.28 10.39 -8.01
C PRO A 37 -0.15 10.51 -7.45
N GLU A 38 -1.03 11.27 -8.12
CA GLU A 38 -2.35 11.65 -7.61
C GLU A 38 -3.35 10.50 -7.39
N PRO A 39 -3.41 9.43 -8.22
CA PRO A 39 -4.30 8.30 -7.93
C PRO A 39 -4.04 7.67 -6.56
N ALA A 40 -2.76 7.49 -6.20
CA ALA A 40 -2.36 6.93 -4.91
C ALA A 40 -2.72 7.85 -3.73
N ARG A 41 -2.52 9.17 -3.88
CA ARG A 41 -2.91 10.17 -2.88
C ARG A 41 -4.43 10.19 -2.69
N THR A 42 -5.17 10.23 -3.79
CA THR A 42 -6.64 10.19 -3.78
C THR A 42 -7.15 8.93 -3.09
N PHE A 43 -6.58 7.76 -3.39
CA PHE A 43 -6.89 6.51 -2.70
C PHE A 43 -6.65 6.62 -1.19
N ALA A 44 -5.48 7.07 -0.76
CA ALA A 44 -5.14 7.19 0.65
C ALA A 44 -6.07 8.17 1.40
N THR A 45 -6.39 9.32 0.80
CA THR A 45 -7.33 10.30 1.37
C THR A 45 -8.74 9.74 1.48
N ARG A 46 -9.23 9.05 0.44
CA ARG A 46 -10.55 8.38 0.47
C ARG A 46 -10.60 7.33 1.58
N LEU A 47 -9.58 6.49 1.68
CA LEU A 47 -9.51 5.43 2.68
C LEU A 47 -9.45 6.00 4.10
N ALA A 48 -8.65 7.04 4.33
CA ALA A 48 -8.59 7.73 5.62
C ALA A 48 -9.95 8.35 6.02
N THR A 49 -10.66 8.92 5.04
CA THR A 49 -12.01 9.46 5.24
C THR A 49 -13.01 8.36 5.60
N THR A 50 -12.98 7.22 4.91
CA THR A 50 -13.82 6.06 5.21
C THR A 50 -13.55 5.49 6.60
N ASP A 51 -12.27 5.31 6.97
CA ASP A 51 -11.89 4.85 8.31
C ASP A 51 -12.40 5.81 9.39
N HIS A 52 -12.29 7.12 9.16
CA HIS A 52 -12.77 8.12 10.11
C HIS A 52 -14.30 8.09 10.25
N ALA A 53 -15.04 7.93 9.14
CA ALA A 53 -16.49 7.78 9.17
C ALA A 53 -16.91 6.49 9.88
N ALA A 54 -16.21 5.38 9.65
CA ALA A 54 -16.48 4.10 10.34
C ALA A 54 -16.22 4.20 11.85
N ALA A 55 -15.16 4.91 12.26
CA ALA A 55 -14.83 5.12 13.67
C ALA A 55 -15.93 5.85 14.45
N ALA A 56 -16.76 6.67 13.77
CA ALA A 56 -17.89 7.35 14.40
C ALA A 56 -18.98 6.37 14.89
N HIS A 57 -19.04 5.17 14.30
CA HIS A 57 -20.00 4.13 14.65
C HIS A 57 -19.38 3.00 15.47
N HIS A 58 -18.13 2.64 15.18
CA HIS A 58 -17.39 1.55 15.82
C HIS A 58 -15.92 1.93 16.01
N GLN A 59 -15.50 2.20 17.24
CA GLN A 59 -14.12 2.64 17.52
C GLN A 59 -13.06 1.64 17.03
N GLU A 60 -13.36 0.34 17.06
CA GLU A 60 -12.47 -0.73 16.56
C GLU A 60 -12.26 -0.68 15.04
N ALA A 61 -13.13 0.00 14.28
CA ALA A 61 -12.96 0.20 12.85
C ALA A 61 -12.01 1.36 12.52
N ALA A 62 -11.55 2.12 13.51
CA ALA A 62 -10.62 3.24 13.30
C ALA A 62 -9.28 2.73 12.73
N GLY A 63 -9.02 3.02 11.46
CA GLY A 63 -7.77 2.64 10.79
C GLY A 63 -7.75 1.20 10.27
N LEU A 64 -8.87 0.48 10.31
CA LEU A 64 -8.94 -0.91 9.83
C LEU A 64 -8.64 -0.98 8.32
N GLY A 65 -9.25 -0.13 7.51
CA GLY A 65 -9.03 -0.09 6.07
C GLY A 65 -7.57 0.24 5.73
N ARG A 66 -6.99 1.26 6.37
CA ARG A 66 -5.56 1.59 6.23
C ARG A 66 -4.64 0.44 6.62
N SER A 67 -4.96 -0.31 7.68
CA SER A 67 -4.16 -1.44 8.14
C SER A 67 -4.19 -2.61 7.15
N ILE A 68 -5.36 -2.92 6.60
CA ILE A 68 -5.51 -3.96 5.56
C ILE A 68 -4.80 -3.54 4.28
N ALA A 69 -4.97 -2.30 3.82
CA ALA A 69 -4.28 -1.79 2.64
C ALA A 69 -2.75 -1.82 2.80
N PHE A 70 -2.24 -1.45 3.98
CA PHE A 70 -0.81 -1.58 4.30
C PHE A 70 -0.36 -3.04 4.20
N TYR A 71 -1.10 -3.97 4.81
CA TYR A 71 -0.77 -5.40 4.76
C TYR A 71 -0.72 -5.93 3.33
N LEU A 72 -1.74 -5.64 2.52
CA LEU A 72 -1.84 -6.07 1.11
C LEU A 72 -0.66 -5.53 0.29
N LEU A 73 -0.36 -4.24 0.41
CA LEU A 73 0.76 -3.61 -0.30
C LEU A 73 2.11 -4.18 0.16
N ALA A 74 2.33 -4.31 1.47
CA ALA A 74 3.55 -4.86 2.02
C ALA A 74 3.77 -6.31 1.54
N ARG A 75 2.71 -7.14 1.57
CA ARG A 75 2.74 -8.50 1.06
C ARG A 75 3.07 -8.54 -0.43
N SER A 76 2.45 -7.68 -1.24
CA SER A 76 2.72 -7.58 -2.68
C SER A 76 4.17 -7.17 -2.98
N ILE A 77 4.67 -6.16 -2.26
CA ILE A 77 6.06 -5.72 -2.39
C ILE A 77 7.03 -6.85 -2.01
N MET A 78 6.71 -7.63 -0.98
CA MET A 78 7.54 -8.77 -0.55
C MET A 78 7.47 -9.96 -1.51
N SER A 79 6.33 -10.21 -2.16
CA SER A 79 6.13 -11.35 -3.08
C SER A 79 6.90 -11.19 -4.40
N THR A 80 7.14 -9.95 -4.83
CA THR A 80 7.94 -9.65 -6.04
C THR A 80 9.45 -9.85 -5.87
N ARG A 81 9.91 -10.35 -4.70
CA ARG A 81 11.33 -10.60 -4.44
C ARG A 81 11.74 -11.98 -4.94
N GLY A 82 12.64 -12.01 -5.93
CA GLY A 82 13.38 -13.22 -6.28
C GLY A 82 14.45 -13.58 -5.24
N PRO A 83 14.92 -14.83 -5.18
CA PRO A 83 16.08 -15.20 -4.37
C PRO A 83 17.32 -14.41 -4.85
N GLY A 84 17.85 -13.55 -3.99
CA GLY A 84 19.00 -12.67 -4.30
C GLY A 84 18.62 -11.23 -4.69
N ASP A 85 17.34 -10.94 -4.94
CA ASP A 85 16.85 -9.60 -5.27
C ASP A 85 16.65 -8.74 -4.02
N GLY A 86 17.77 -8.29 -3.47
CA GLY A 86 17.82 -7.25 -2.45
C GLY A 86 17.66 -5.83 -3.01
N ASN A 87 17.61 -5.67 -4.33
CA ASN A 87 17.73 -4.35 -4.95
C ASN A 87 16.36 -3.75 -5.35
N VAL A 88 15.93 -2.73 -4.60
CA VAL A 88 14.73 -1.91 -4.93
C VAL A 88 15.10 -0.67 -5.76
N ASP A 89 16.38 -0.44 -6.02
CA ASP A 89 16.88 0.76 -6.71
C ASP A 89 16.24 0.94 -8.09
N PRO A 90 16.05 -0.10 -8.94
CA PRO A 90 15.37 0.09 -10.23
C PRO A 90 13.92 0.55 -10.10
N ALA A 91 13.23 0.10 -9.06
CA ALA A 91 11.84 0.47 -8.77
C ALA A 91 11.75 1.92 -8.27
N VAL A 92 12.67 2.32 -7.38
CA VAL A 92 12.79 3.71 -6.89
C VAL A 92 13.22 4.66 -8.01
N GLU A 93 14.16 4.25 -8.87
CA GLU A 93 14.60 5.02 -10.03
C GLU A 93 13.44 5.25 -11.01
N TRP A 94 12.60 4.22 -11.25
CA TRP A 94 11.40 4.37 -12.05
C TRP A 94 10.45 5.42 -11.47
N VAL A 95 10.22 5.40 -10.16
CA VAL A 95 9.39 6.41 -9.47
C VAL A 95 9.99 7.80 -9.65
N GLY A 96 11.31 7.95 -9.50
CA GLY A 96 12.00 9.23 -9.67
C GLY A 96 11.85 9.81 -11.07
N ARG A 97 12.00 8.97 -12.10
CA ARG A 97 11.86 9.39 -13.50
C ARG A 97 10.42 9.67 -13.92
N THR A 98 9.46 8.97 -13.33
CA THR A 98 8.06 8.99 -13.79
C THR A 98 7.19 9.91 -12.94
N LEU A 99 7.31 9.84 -11.62
CA LEU A 99 6.46 10.54 -10.65
C LEU A 99 7.19 11.71 -9.95
N GLY A 100 8.52 11.75 -10.06
CA GLY A 100 9.36 12.83 -9.54
C GLY A 100 10.20 12.46 -8.30
N PRO A 101 11.18 13.32 -7.94
CA PRO A 101 12.20 13.03 -6.93
C PRO A 101 11.64 12.92 -5.50
N HIS A 102 10.59 13.67 -5.19
CA HIS A 102 9.95 13.60 -3.88
C HIS A 102 9.26 12.24 -3.67
N CYS A 103 8.50 11.78 -4.67
CA CYS A 103 7.86 10.46 -4.68
C CYS A 103 8.90 9.34 -4.56
N ALA A 104 10.06 9.48 -5.22
CA ALA A 104 11.14 8.50 -5.13
C ALA A 104 11.73 8.42 -3.72
N THR A 105 11.91 9.56 -3.06
CA THR A 105 12.40 9.62 -1.68
C THR A 105 11.41 8.93 -0.74
N ALA A 106 10.12 9.22 -0.87
CA ALA A 106 9.07 8.59 -0.09
C ALA A 106 9.00 7.07 -0.35
N ALA A 107 9.03 6.64 -1.62
CA ALA A 107 9.04 5.22 -1.99
C ALA A 107 10.27 4.48 -1.46
N ALA A 108 11.45 5.12 -1.47
CA ALA A 108 12.67 4.56 -0.88
C ALA A 108 12.53 4.39 0.64
N THR A 109 11.94 5.36 1.34
CA THR A 109 11.65 5.25 2.77
C THR A 109 10.63 4.13 3.05
N ALA A 110 9.54 4.06 2.29
CA ALA A 110 8.54 2.99 2.41
C ALA A 110 9.15 1.60 2.14
N ALA A 111 10.05 1.49 1.16
CA ALA A 111 10.78 0.25 0.89
C ALA A 111 11.62 -0.19 2.10
N ARG A 112 12.29 0.74 2.81
CA ARG A 112 13.05 0.41 4.03
C ARG A 112 12.15 -0.13 5.14
N LEU A 113 10.96 0.46 5.31
CA LEU A 113 9.95 0.03 6.29
C LEU A 113 9.49 -1.41 6.02
N VAL A 114 9.05 -1.70 4.80
CA VAL A 114 8.53 -3.04 4.42
C VAL A 114 9.64 -4.09 4.42
N ARG A 115 10.88 -3.72 4.06
CA ARG A 115 12.01 -4.65 4.04
C ARG A 115 12.43 -5.13 5.43
N MET A 116 11.89 -4.57 6.52
CA MET A 116 12.30 -4.84 7.90
C MET A 116 13.82 -4.95 7.99
N SER A 117 14.54 -3.97 7.43
CA SER A 117 15.96 -3.86 7.74
C SER A 117 16.07 -3.80 9.26
N LYS A 118 17.11 -4.42 9.85
CA LYS A 118 17.24 -4.65 11.31
C LYS A 118 17.11 -3.39 12.19
N ARG A 119 16.97 -2.21 11.59
CA ARG A 119 16.62 -0.93 12.22
C ARG A 119 15.53 -0.25 11.38
N VAL A 120 14.27 -0.64 11.57
CA VAL A 120 13.16 0.25 11.24
C VAL A 120 13.16 1.33 12.32
N ASP A 121 13.54 2.55 11.96
CA ASP A 121 13.43 3.69 12.87
C ASP A 121 11.98 4.16 12.83
N ALA A 122 11.34 4.33 13.98
CA ALA A 122 9.98 4.88 14.07
C ALA A 122 9.89 6.23 13.32
N ARG A 123 11.00 6.97 13.26
CA ARG A 123 11.15 8.22 12.49
C ARG A 123 10.88 8.06 10.99
N ASP A 124 11.19 6.93 10.38
CA ASP A 124 10.91 6.71 8.95
C ASP A 124 9.39 6.69 8.67
N SER A 125 8.60 6.15 9.61
CA SER A 125 7.13 6.15 9.52
C SER A 125 6.53 7.52 9.81
N GLU A 126 7.06 8.22 10.82
CA GLU A 126 6.64 9.60 11.16
C GLU A 126 6.96 10.58 10.04
N GLN A 127 8.12 10.42 9.38
CA GLN A 127 8.54 11.26 8.25
C GLN A 127 7.61 11.10 7.04
N LEU A 128 7.08 9.90 6.81
CA LEU A 128 6.14 9.67 5.71
C LEU A 128 4.76 10.24 6.02
N GLY A 129 4.28 10.15 7.27
CA GLY A 129 2.98 10.68 7.66
C GLY A 129 1.85 10.25 6.71
N GLU A 130 1.20 11.22 6.07
CA GLU A 130 0.11 11.00 5.11
C GLU A 130 0.57 10.32 3.81
N ASP A 131 1.86 10.44 3.46
CA ASP A 131 2.44 9.84 2.26
C ASP A 131 2.86 8.37 2.46
N LEU A 132 2.66 7.77 3.64
CA LEU A 132 3.02 6.36 3.85
C LEU A 132 2.31 5.41 2.88
N LEU A 133 0.98 5.46 2.81
CA LEU A 133 0.21 4.62 1.89
C LEU A 133 0.46 5.00 0.41
N PRO A 134 0.44 6.29 0.02
CA PRO A 134 0.81 6.69 -1.34
C PRO A 134 2.19 6.16 -1.77
N ALA A 135 3.20 6.23 -0.90
CA ALA A 135 4.53 5.74 -1.19
C ALA A 135 4.59 4.23 -1.41
N LEU A 136 3.80 3.45 -0.65
CA LEU A 136 3.67 2.01 -0.85
C LEU A 136 2.98 1.69 -2.18
N VAL A 137 1.95 2.45 -2.57
CA VAL A 137 1.29 2.30 -3.87
C VAL A 137 2.23 2.65 -5.02
N TRP A 138 3.02 3.72 -4.92
CA TRP A 138 4.03 4.07 -5.94
C TRP A 138 5.09 2.98 -6.08
N LEU A 139 5.52 2.39 -4.96
CA LEU A 139 6.47 1.29 -4.96
C LEU A 139 5.87 0.01 -5.57
N ALA A 140 4.63 -0.34 -5.22
CA ALA A 140 3.93 -1.47 -5.83
C ALA A 140 3.73 -1.26 -7.34
N SER A 141 3.39 -0.03 -7.76
CA SER A 141 3.26 0.34 -9.17
C SER A 141 4.58 0.17 -9.92
N SER A 142 5.68 0.68 -9.36
CA SER A 142 6.99 0.56 -10.02
C SER A 142 7.48 -0.88 -10.09
N LEU A 143 7.17 -1.72 -9.10
CA LEU A 143 7.43 -3.16 -9.14
C LEU A 143 6.59 -3.85 -10.22
N ALA A 144 5.30 -3.51 -10.34
CA ALA A 144 4.45 -4.00 -11.43
C ALA A 144 5.00 -3.60 -12.81
N ALA A 145 5.46 -2.35 -12.96
CA ALA A 145 6.05 -1.85 -14.22
C ALA A 145 7.39 -2.51 -14.58
N THR A 146 8.24 -2.78 -13.59
CA THR A 146 9.62 -3.25 -13.81
C THR A 146 9.77 -4.77 -13.76
N ARG A 147 8.86 -5.48 -13.08
CA ARG A 147 8.95 -6.93 -12.81
C ARG A 147 7.66 -7.70 -13.07
N GLY A 148 6.49 -7.06 -12.96
CA GLY A 148 5.17 -7.72 -12.99
C GLY A 148 4.41 -7.64 -14.31
N HIS A 149 5.05 -7.30 -15.43
CA HIS A 149 4.38 -7.09 -16.73
C HIS A 149 3.19 -6.10 -16.69
N GLY A 150 3.18 -5.16 -15.74
CA GLY A 150 2.12 -4.15 -15.58
C GLY A 150 1.04 -4.49 -14.55
N ALA A 151 1.11 -5.62 -13.84
CA ALA A 151 0.18 -5.98 -12.78
C ALA A 151 0.90 -6.25 -11.42
N PRO A 152 0.28 -5.92 -10.27
CA PRO A 152 0.80 -6.31 -8.96
C PRO A 152 0.64 -7.83 -8.73
N VAL A 153 1.43 -8.38 -7.81
CA VAL A 153 1.36 -9.79 -7.39
C VAL A 153 0.91 -9.83 -5.93
N TRP A 154 -0.19 -10.52 -5.61
CA TRP A 154 -0.78 -10.56 -4.26
C TRP A 154 -0.42 -11.83 -3.48
#